data_AF-K7LUQ3-F1
#
_entry.id   AF-K7LUQ3-F1
#
_cell.length_a   1.000
_cell.length_b   1.000
_cell.length_c   1.000
_cell.angle_alpha   90.00
_cell.angle_beta   90.00
_cell.angle_gamma   90.00
#
_symmetry.space_group_name_H-M   'P 1'
#
loop_
_entity.id
_entity.type
_entity.pdbx_description
1 polymer ?
#
loop_
_entity_poly.entity_id
_entity_poly.type
_entity_poly.pdbx_seq_one_letter_code
_entity_poly.pdbx_strand_id
1 'polypeptide(L)'
;MLEDKYEGWLSSQIIKDYEHYAYTCFKAFGDRVKHWITFNEPHNFALHGYDLGIQAPGRCSLLVHLLCKKGKSSTDSYIVVHNILLSHAGAYRSYQIHFQGQQGGQIGIALDVIWYEPITELMKTKTQQQEVWTFHLDGSLTRFSLENILSQ
;
A
#
# COMPACT_ATOMS: atom_id res chain seq x y z
N MET A 1 -2.47 -15.66 13.77
CA MET A 1 -2.16 -14.82 12.59
C MET A 1 -1.82 -13.41 13.06
N LEU A 2 -1.12 -12.55 12.28
CA LEU A 2 -0.85 -11.15 12.71
C LEU A 2 -2.15 -10.35 12.88
N GLU A 3 -3.15 -10.63 12.04
CA GLU A 3 -4.51 -10.11 12.14
C GLU A 3 -5.14 -10.37 13.53
N ASP A 4 -5.03 -11.60 14.05
CA ASP A 4 -5.57 -11.95 15.38
C ASP A 4 -4.81 -11.28 16.53
N LYS A 5 -3.50 -11.03 16.35
CA LYS A 5 -2.62 -10.56 17.42
C LYS A 5 -2.78 -9.06 17.69
N TYR A 6 -2.95 -8.26 16.65
CA TYR A 6 -2.96 -6.80 16.76
C TYR A 6 -3.75 -6.08 15.64
N GLU A 7 -4.66 -6.77 14.95
CA GLU A 7 -5.42 -6.22 13.80
C GLU A 7 -4.56 -5.88 12.57
N GLY A 8 -3.46 -6.62 12.38
CA GLY A 8 -2.69 -6.62 11.14
C GLY A 8 -2.27 -5.22 10.68
N TRP A 9 -2.75 -4.82 9.49
CA TRP A 9 -2.40 -3.55 8.86
C TRP A 9 -2.96 -2.30 9.55
N LEU A 10 -3.84 -2.45 10.54
CA LEU A 10 -4.30 -1.34 11.36
C LEU A 10 -3.32 -0.98 12.48
N SER A 11 -2.35 -1.84 12.79
CA SER A 11 -1.34 -1.59 13.80
C SER A 11 0.01 -1.23 13.18
N SER A 12 0.67 -0.19 13.70
CA SER A 12 2.03 0.17 13.30
C SER A 12 3.07 -0.92 13.59
N GLN A 13 2.75 -1.91 14.42
CA GLN A 13 3.59 -3.09 14.64
C GLN A 13 3.87 -3.85 13.33
N ILE A 14 2.94 -3.81 12.37
CA ILE A 14 3.09 -4.50 11.08
C ILE A 14 4.33 -4.04 10.31
N ILE A 15 4.77 -2.79 10.52
CA ILE A 15 5.90 -2.18 9.80
C ILE A 15 7.19 -2.96 10.10
N LYS A 16 7.46 -3.21 11.39
CA LYS A 16 8.64 -3.96 11.82
C LYS A 16 8.56 -5.43 11.42
N ASP A 17 7.38 -6.03 11.53
CA ASP A 17 7.17 -7.43 11.19
C ASP A 17 7.33 -7.65 9.67
N TYR A 18 6.84 -6.72 8.84
CA TYR A 18 7.03 -6.73 7.39
C TYR A 18 8.48 -6.49 6.98
N GLU A 19 9.19 -5.53 7.61
CA GLU A 19 10.61 -5.31 7.35
C GLU A 19 11.43 -6.57 7.64
N HIS A 20 11.14 -7.28 8.75
CA HIS A 20 11.78 -8.54 9.09
C HIS A 20 11.48 -9.65 8.06
N TYR A 21 10.23 -9.74 7.60
CA TYR A 21 9.83 -10.64 6.51
C TYR A 21 10.63 -10.35 5.23
N ALA A 22 10.66 -9.09 4.79
CA ALA A 22 11.38 -8.66 3.58
C ALA A 22 12.88 -8.95 3.69
N TYR A 23 13.52 -8.61 4.81
CA TYR A 23 14.93 -8.91 5.08
C TYR A 23 15.22 -10.41 4.96
N THR A 24 14.34 -11.26 5.52
CA THR A 24 14.46 -12.71 5.45
C THR A 24 14.39 -13.20 4.00
N CYS A 25 13.47 -12.68 3.20
CA CYS A 25 13.35 -12.98 1.77
C CYS A 25 14.60 -12.55 0.98
N PHE A 26 15.09 -11.33 1.20
CA PHE A 26 16.29 -10.82 0.52
C PHE A 26 17.52 -11.66 0.83
N LYS A 27 17.68 -12.08 2.10
CA LYS A 27 18.77 -12.95 2.53
C LYS A 27 18.69 -14.35 1.91
N ALA A 28 17.49 -14.93 1.83
CA ALA A 28 17.30 -16.31 1.38
C ALA A 28 17.32 -16.48 -0.14
N PHE A 29 16.89 -15.48 -0.90
CA PHE A 29 16.65 -15.61 -2.35
C PHE A 29 17.35 -14.56 -3.22
N GLY A 30 17.94 -13.53 -2.64
CA GLY A 30 18.54 -12.43 -3.40
C GLY A 30 19.84 -12.78 -4.14
N ASP A 31 20.37 -13.99 -3.93
CA ASP A 31 21.39 -14.59 -4.80
C ASP A 31 20.86 -14.75 -6.24
N ARG A 32 19.57 -15.12 -6.38
CA ARG A 32 18.89 -15.39 -7.67
C ARG A 32 17.89 -14.33 -8.07
N VAL A 33 17.11 -13.79 -7.13
CA VAL A 33 16.06 -12.80 -7.40
C VAL A 33 16.68 -11.41 -7.47
N LYS A 34 16.59 -10.78 -8.66
CA LYS A 34 17.14 -9.45 -8.95
C LYS A 34 16.09 -8.36 -9.11
N HIS A 35 14.81 -8.70 -9.06
CA HIS A 35 13.71 -7.75 -9.18
C HIS A 35 12.70 -8.05 -8.08
N TRP A 36 12.51 -7.09 -7.19
CA TRP A 36 11.65 -7.19 -6.01
C TRP A 36 10.48 -6.23 -6.12
N ILE A 37 9.29 -6.74 -5.78
CA ILE A 37 8.08 -5.94 -5.59
C ILE A 37 7.67 -6.11 -4.13
N THR A 38 7.58 -5.02 -3.38
CA THR A 38 7.20 -5.08 -1.95
C THR A 38 5.69 -5.34 -1.79
N PHE A 39 4.88 -4.57 -2.51
CA PHE A 39 3.43 -4.60 -2.44
C PHE A 39 2.84 -4.62 -3.84
N ASN A 40 1.75 -5.36 -3.97
CA ASN A 40 0.90 -5.39 -5.14
C ASN A 40 -0.39 -4.65 -4.79
N GLU A 41 -0.69 -3.56 -5.51
CA GLU A 41 -1.96 -2.83 -5.47
C GLU A 41 -2.37 -2.37 -4.06
N PRO A 42 -1.57 -1.51 -3.41
CA PRO A 42 -1.84 -1.06 -2.03
C PRO A 42 -3.17 -0.29 -1.90
N HIS A 43 -3.56 0.47 -2.93
CA HIS A 43 -4.84 1.18 -2.97
C HIS A 43 -6.00 0.16 -3.00
N ASN A 44 -5.96 -0.78 -3.94
CA ASN A 44 -6.97 -1.84 -4.05
C ASN A 44 -7.11 -2.64 -2.76
N PHE A 45 -5.99 -3.04 -2.15
CA PHE A 45 -5.97 -3.77 -0.88
C PHE A 45 -6.66 -3.00 0.26
N ALA A 46 -6.35 -1.70 0.41
CA ALA A 46 -6.96 -0.87 1.44
C ALA A 46 -8.45 -0.63 1.18
N LEU A 47 -8.82 -0.31 -0.06
CA LEU A 47 -10.21 -0.06 -0.46
C LEU A 47 -11.06 -1.33 -0.27
N HIS A 48 -10.66 -2.45 -0.85
CA HIS A 48 -11.47 -3.67 -0.82
C HIS A 48 -11.45 -4.38 0.53
N GLY A 49 -10.35 -4.28 1.29
CA GLY A 49 -10.21 -4.93 2.59
C GLY A 49 -10.79 -4.13 3.77
N TYR A 50 -10.77 -2.80 3.69
CA TYR A 50 -11.03 -1.91 4.85
C TYR A 50 -12.05 -0.78 4.59
N ASP A 51 -12.48 -0.59 3.34
CA ASP A 51 -13.57 0.34 2.99
C ASP A 51 -14.82 -0.42 2.52
N LEU A 52 -14.73 -1.19 1.44
CA LEU A 52 -15.85 -1.95 0.88
C LEU A 52 -16.07 -3.30 1.60
N GLY A 53 -15.03 -3.84 2.23
CA GLY A 53 -15.07 -5.12 2.96
C GLY A 53 -15.35 -6.36 2.09
N ILE A 54 -15.10 -6.29 0.79
CA ILE A 54 -15.31 -7.39 -0.18
C ILE A 54 -14.11 -8.35 -0.26
N GLN A 55 -12.95 -7.94 0.23
CA GLN A 55 -11.75 -8.77 0.37
C GLN A 55 -11.38 -8.91 1.84
N ALA A 56 -10.56 -9.92 2.17
CA ALA A 56 -10.06 -10.10 3.54
C ALA A 56 -9.29 -8.85 4.02
N PRO A 57 -9.43 -8.43 5.30
CA PRO A 57 -10.17 -9.09 6.38
C PRO A 57 -11.68 -8.81 6.41
N GLY A 58 -12.24 -8.11 5.42
CA GLY A 58 -13.69 -7.88 5.29
C GLY A 58 -14.20 -6.80 6.24
N ARG A 59 -13.46 -5.70 6.37
CA ARG A 59 -13.81 -4.59 7.26
C ARG A 59 -14.48 -3.47 6.46
N CYS A 60 -15.60 -2.99 6.98
CA CYS A 60 -16.28 -1.83 6.45
C CYS A 60 -17.15 -1.17 7.52
N SER A 61 -17.52 0.09 7.28
CA SER A 61 -18.47 0.80 8.13
C SER A 61 -19.82 0.09 8.15
N LEU A 62 -20.40 0.11 9.33
CA LEU A 62 -21.73 -0.37 9.64
C LEU A 62 -22.84 0.14 8.69
N LEU A 63 -22.71 1.22 7.94
CA LEU A 63 -23.76 1.56 6.96
C LEU A 63 -23.88 0.52 5.82
N VAL A 64 -22.85 -0.30 5.61
CA VAL A 64 -22.84 -1.51 4.77
C VAL A 64 -23.10 -2.77 5.64
N HIS A 65 -23.98 -2.64 6.64
CA HIS A 65 -24.08 -3.49 7.84
C HIS A 65 -24.42 -4.96 7.62
N LEU A 66 -24.92 -5.32 6.45
CA LEU A 66 -25.29 -6.69 6.13
C LEU A 66 -24.06 -7.55 5.78
N LEU A 67 -22.91 -6.94 5.52
CA LEU A 67 -21.73 -7.63 4.97
C LEU A 67 -20.53 -7.67 5.92
N CYS A 68 -20.25 -6.61 6.68
CA CYS A 68 -19.07 -6.54 7.56
C CYS A 68 -19.42 -6.55 9.05
N LYS A 69 -18.64 -7.31 9.83
CA LYS A 69 -18.82 -7.43 11.29
C LYS A 69 -18.17 -6.29 12.09
N LYS A 70 -17.17 -5.61 11.51
CA LYS A 70 -16.34 -4.59 12.17
C LYS A 70 -15.71 -3.69 11.10
N GLY A 71 -15.35 -2.47 11.48
CA GLY A 71 -14.56 -1.57 10.63
C GLY A 71 -15.06 -0.13 10.68
N LYS A 72 -14.23 0.78 10.18
CA LYS A 72 -14.58 2.18 9.94
C LYS A 72 -14.02 2.60 8.58
N SER A 73 -14.84 2.51 7.53
CA SER A 73 -14.44 2.86 6.15
C SER A 73 -13.83 4.25 6.02
N SER A 74 -14.25 5.20 6.87
CA SER A 74 -13.73 6.57 6.86
C SER A 74 -12.29 6.72 7.38
N THR A 75 -11.72 5.70 8.04
CA THR A 75 -10.40 5.79 8.69
C THR A 75 -9.49 4.59 8.41
N ASP A 76 -10.06 3.38 8.39
CA ASP A 76 -9.28 2.14 8.36
C ASP A 76 -8.43 2.04 7.08
N SER A 77 -8.99 2.39 5.91
CA SER A 77 -8.27 2.38 4.63
C SER A 77 -7.05 3.31 4.63
N TYR A 78 -7.18 4.54 5.16
CA TYR A 78 -6.06 5.49 5.26
C TYR A 78 -4.95 5.03 6.20
N ILE A 79 -5.31 4.42 7.35
CA ILE A 79 -4.34 3.86 8.30
C ILE A 79 -3.55 2.72 7.63
N VAL A 80 -4.27 1.85 6.90
CA VAL A 80 -3.66 0.72 6.20
C VAL A 80 -2.70 1.19 5.11
N VAL A 81 -3.09 2.13 4.25
CA VAL A 81 -2.18 2.68 3.23
C VAL A 81 -0.96 3.32 3.88
N HIS A 82 -1.14 4.07 4.97
CA HIS A 82 -0.02 4.68 5.68
C HIS A 82 0.99 3.63 6.19
N ASN A 83 0.51 2.56 6.83
CA ASN A 83 1.35 1.48 7.31
C ASN A 83 2.02 0.70 6.17
N ILE A 84 1.33 0.50 5.03
CA ILE A 84 1.92 -0.12 3.83
C ILE A 84 3.06 0.74 3.28
N LEU A 85 2.88 2.05 3.16
CA LEU A 85 3.91 2.96 2.67
C LEU A 85 5.16 2.97 3.57
N LEU A 86 4.98 3.02 4.88
CA LEU A 86 6.09 2.91 5.83
C LEU A 86 6.76 1.53 5.78
N SER A 87 6.00 0.46 5.58
CA SER A 87 6.55 -0.89 5.41
C SER A 87 7.35 -1.04 4.12
N HIS A 88 6.88 -0.44 3.02
CA HIS A 88 7.60 -0.36 1.74
C HIS A 88 8.92 0.38 1.94
N ALA A 89 8.88 1.53 2.61
CA ALA A 89 10.06 2.33 2.93
C ALA A 89 11.11 1.54 3.72
N GLY A 90 10.69 0.88 4.79
CA GLY A 90 11.57 0.04 5.62
C GLY A 90 12.21 -1.09 4.80
N ALA A 91 11.42 -1.82 4.01
CA ALA A 91 11.94 -2.87 3.14
C ALA A 91 12.89 -2.35 2.05
N TYR A 92 12.54 -1.25 1.39
CA TYR A 92 13.38 -0.58 0.39
C TYR A 92 14.73 -0.17 1.00
N ARG A 93 14.70 0.50 2.15
CA ARG A 93 15.90 0.95 2.86
C ARG A 93 16.76 -0.23 3.31
N SER A 94 16.13 -1.28 3.83
CA SER A 94 16.80 -2.51 4.25
C SER A 94 17.49 -3.21 3.07
N TYR A 95 16.84 -3.29 1.90
CA TYR A 95 17.43 -3.80 0.67
C TYR A 95 18.64 -2.97 0.22
N GLN A 96 18.48 -1.65 0.17
CA GLN A 96 19.52 -0.71 -0.26
C GLN A 96 20.80 -0.84 0.60
N ILE A 97 20.65 -0.89 1.93
CA ILE A 97 21.78 -0.93 2.86
C ILE A 97 22.47 -2.30 2.85
N HIS A 98 21.71 -3.39 2.94
CA HIS A 98 22.29 -4.70 3.28
C HIS A 98 22.54 -5.60 2.06
N PHE A 99 21.82 -5.38 0.95
CA PHE A 99 21.74 -6.37 -0.12
C PHE A 99 22.04 -5.79 -1.51
N GLN A 100 21.63 -4.56 -1.81
CA GLN A 100 21.69 -4.00 -3.17
C GLN A 100 23.11 -4.00 -3.76
N GLY A 101 24.11 -3.61 -2.97
CA GLY A 101 25.51 -3.58 -3.43
C GLY A 101 26.09 -4.98 -3.75
N GLN A 102 25.65 -6.02 -3.05
CA GLN A 102 26.14 -7.40 -3.25
C GLN A 102 25.32 -8.16 -4.29
N GLN A 103 24.01 -7.93 -4.32
CA GLN A 103 23.08 -8.67 -5.15
C GLN A 103 22.85 -8.03 -6.50
N GLY A 104 23.06 -6.71 -6.64
CA GLY A 104 22.88 -5.96 -7.88
C GLY A 104 21.44 -5.91 -8.39
N GLY A 105 20.44 -6.11 -7.52
CA GLY A 105 19.04 -6.10 -7.90
C GLY A 105 18.36 -4.73 -7.75
N GLN A 106 17.08 -4.72 -8.12
CA GLN A 106 16.18 -3.58 -8.04
C GLN A 106 14.97 -3.93 -7.16
N ILE A 107 14.42 -2.91 -6.49
CA ILE A 107 13.26 -3.04 -5.63
C ILE A 107 12.28 -1.89 -5.89
N GLY A 108 10.99 -2.22 -5.94
CA GLY A 108 9.93 -1.25 -6.19
C GLY A 108 8.58 -1.70 -5.62
N ILE A 109 7.53 -1.01 -6.05
CA ILE A 109 6.14 -1.25 -5.66
C ILE A 109 5.26 -1.32 -6.93
N ALA A 110 4.28 -2.22 -6.95
CA ALA A 110 3.33 -2.32 -8.06
C ALA A 110 2.01 -1.65 -7.65
N LEU A 111 1.57 -0.68 -8.44
CA LEU A 111 0.37 0.13 -8.18
C LEU A 111 -0.73 -0.25 -9.17
N ASP A 112 -1.95 -0.43 -8.67
CA ASP A 112 -3.15 -0.45 -9.50
C ASP A 112 -3.45 0.96 -9.99
N VAL A 113 -3.63 1.10 -11.31
CA VAL A 113 -3.94 2.39 -11.92
C VAL A 113 -5.04 2.20 -12.95
N ILE A 114 -6.09 3.02 -12.88
CA ILE A 114 -7.15 3.06 -13.88
C ILE A 114 -6.92 4.26 -14.78
N TRP A 115 -6.91 4.03 -16.09
CA TRP A 115 -6.88 5.10 -17.07
C TRP A 115 -8.27 5.73 -17.23
N TYR A 116 -8.40 6.99 -16.83
CA TYR A 116 -9.65 7.74 -16.93
C TYR A 116 -9.66 8.66 -18.14
N GLU A 117 -10.72 8.57 -18.94
CA GLU A 117 -11.01 9.50 -20.03
C GLU A 117 -12.24 10.36 -19.69
N PRO A 118 -12.28 11.62 -20.13
CA PRO A 118 -13.42 12.49 -19.87
C PRO A 118 -14.67 11.95 -20.58
N ILE A 119 -15.80 11.84 -19.85
CA ILE A 119 -17.07 11.35 -20.42
C ILE A 119 -17.60 12.32 -21.49
N THR A 120 -17.31 13.62 -21.36
CA THR A 120 -17.74 14.65 -22.31
C THR A 120 -16.64 15.67 -22.55
N GLU A 121 -16.70 16.35 -23.70
CA GLU A 121 -15.81 17.47 -24.04
C GLU A 121 -15.83 18.59 -22.98
N LEU A 122 -16.97 18.79 -22.29
CA LEU A 122 -17.09 19.77 -21.21
C LEU A 122 -16.22 19.41 -20.00
N MET A 123 -16.01 18.12 -19.73
CA MET A 123 -15.14 17.65 -18.63
C MET A 123 -13.66 17.61 -18.99
N LYS A 124 -13.28 17.97 -20.23
CA LYS A 124 -11.87 18.21 -20.59
C LYS A 124 -11.28 19.41 -19.87
N THR A 125 -12.08 20.24 -19.19
CA THR A 125 -11.60 21.32 -18.32
C THR A 125 -10.97 20.76 -17.03
N LYS A 126 -9.82 20.10 -17.21
CA LYS A 126 -8.65 19.78 -16.34
C LYS A 126 -8.79 19.46 -14.83
N THR A 127 -9.90 19.68 -14.15
CA THR A 127 -9.95 19.53 -12.68
C THR A 127 -10.43 18.13 -12.28
N GLN A 128 -11.55 17.65 -12.80
CA GLN A 128 -12.14 16.38 -12.34
C GLN A 128 -11.33 15.15 -12.73
N GLN A 129 -10.75 15.14 -13.95
CA GLN A 129 -9.88 14.06 -14.37
C GLN A 129 -8.65 13.98 -13.45
N GLN A 130 -8.02 15.12 -13.16
CA GLN A 130 -6.87 15.19 -12.26
C GLN A 130 -7.24 14.75 -10.84
N GLU A 131 -8.42 15.12 -10.34
CA GLU A 131 -8.89 14.70 -9.01
C GLU A 131 -9.06 13.18 -8.90
N VAL A 132 -9.63 12.52 -9.92
CA VAL A 132 -9.80 11.06 -9.93
C VAL A 132 -8.45 10.36 -10.08
N TRP A 133 -7.56 10.88 -10.94
CA TRP A 133 -6.18 10.41 -11.05
C TRP A 133 -5.43 10.52 -9.73
N THR A 134 -5.52 11.67 -9.07
CA THR A 134 -5.00 11.90 -7.73
C THR A 134 -5.63 10.92 -6.75
N PHE A 135 -6.94 10.73 -6.72
CA PHE A 135 -7.52 9.78 -5.77
C PHE A 135 -6.97 8.34 -5.95
N HIS A 136 -6.79 7.88 -7.18
CA HIS A 136 -6.30 6.52 -7.47
C HIS A 136 -4.77 6.38 -7.29
N LEU A 137 -3.99 7.36 -7.78
CA LEU A 137 -2.52 7.38 -7.73
C LEU A 137 -1.98 8.02 -6.45
N ASP A 138 -2.46 9.21 -6.12
CA ASP A 138 -2.04 9.99 -4.95
C ASP A 138 -2.68 9.47 -3.66
N GLY A 139 -3.86 8.86 -3.73
CA GLY A 139 -4.41 8.10 -2.60
C GLY A 139 -3.50 6.95 -2.17
N SER A 140 -2.75 6.37 -3.12
CA SER A 140 -1.70 5.40 -2.85
C SER A 140 -0.31 6.02 -2.61
N LEU A 141 -0.05 7.29 -2.96
CA LEU A 141 1.31 7.85 -2.96
C LEU A 141 1.56 9.18 -2.23
N THR A 142 0.59 10.10 -2.06
CA THR A 142 0.97 11.52 -1.79
C THR A 142 0.08 12.33 -0.83
N ARG A 143 -0.53 11.72 0.20
CA ARG A 143 -0.64 12.46 1.48
C ARG A 143 0.64 12.42 2.33
N PHE A 144 1.58 11.54 1.97
CA PHE A 144 2.93 11.49 2.51
C PHE A 144 3.91 11.50 1.33
N SER A 145 4.42 12.68 0.99
CA SER A 145 5.45 12.83 -0.05
C SER A 145 6.51 11.74 0.11
N LEU A 146 6.76 10.96 -0.94
CA LEU A 146 7.88 10.04 -1.06
C LEU A 146 9.22 10.73 -0.68
N GLU A 147 9.30 12.06 -0.83
CA GLU A 147 10.47 12.85 -0.45
C GLU A 147 10.71 12.87 1.08
N ASN A 148 9.66 12.78 1.91
CA ASN A 148 9.80 12.70 3.38
C ASN A 148 10.14 11.29 3.87
N ILE A 149 9.87 10.27 3.06
CA ILE A 149 10.15 8.87 3.37
C ILE A 149 11.59 8.50 2.96
N LEU A 150 12.11 9.12 1.90
CA LEU A 150 13.50 8.91 1.45
C LEU A 150 14.53 9.75 2.24
N SER A 151 14.08 10.70 3.08
CA SER A 151 14.93 11.60 3.87
C SER A 151 15.17 11.17 5.33
N GLN A 152 14.70 9.98 5.76
CA GLN A 152 14.97 9.38 7.08
C GLN A 152 15.84 8.12 6.92
#